data_AF-A0A957FJY6-F1
#
_entry.id   AF-A0A957FJY6-F1
#
_cell.length_a   1.000
_cell.length_b   1.000
_cell.length_c   1.000
_cell.angle_alpha   90.00
_cell.angle_beta   90.00
_cell.angle_gamma   90.00
#
_symmetry.space_group_name_H-M   'P 1'
#
loop_
_entity.id
_entity.type
_entity.pdbx_description
1 polymer ?
#
loop_
_entity_poly.entity_id
_entity_poly.type
_entity_poly.pdbx_seq_one_letter_code
_entity_poly.pdbx_strand_id
1 'polypeptide(L)' 'TKSTQGETAVPRRRQLSTAEYIQGVLAGDRATLARAITLVESNAPHHFTQAQELLKQLLPHTGRAIRVGITGVPGAGK' A
#
# COMPACT_ATOMS: atom_id res chain seq x y z
N THR A 1 8.42 27.06 38.23
CA THR A 1 7.45 27.33 37.16
C THR A 1 7.67 26.33 36.03
N LYS A 2 6.64 25.50 35.81
CA LYS A 2 6.40 24.47 34.77
C LYS A 2 7.58 23.83 34.00
N SER A 3 7.72 22.54 34.25
CA SER A 3 8.40 21.50 33.48
C SER A 3 7.91 21.41 32.03
N THR A 4 8.83 21.38 31.05
CA THR A 4 8.53 21.06 29.65
C THR A 4 8.63 19.55 29.45
N GLN A 5 7.49 18.95 29.10
CA GLN A 5 7.33 17.51 28.90
C GLN A 5 7.97 17.05 27.58
N GLY A 6 8.51 15.84 27.61
CA GLY A 6 9.21 15.20 26.50
C GLY A 6 8.33 14.98 25.28
N GLU A 7 8.88 15.32 24.13
CA GLU A 7 8.35 15.05 22.81
C GLU A 7 8.49 13.54 22.54
N THR A 8 7.42 12.77 22.74
CA THR A 8 7.42 11.33 22.43
C THR A 8 7.47 11.14 20.92
N ALA A 9 8.67 10.88 20.38
CA ALA A 9 8.87 10.61 18.96
C ALA A 9 8.00 9.41 18.52
N VAL A 10 7.11 9.65 17.55
CA VAL A 10 6.30 8.59 16.93
C VAL A 10 7.24 7.54 16.33
N PRO A 11 7.11 6.25 16.66
CA PRO A 11 8.01 5.22 16.15
C PRO A 11 7.94 5.20 14.62
N ARG A 12 9.09 5.36 13.96
CA ARG A 12 9.15 5.29 12.49
C ARG A 12 8.66 3.93 12.02
N ARG A 13 7.65 3.92 11.16
CA ARG A 13 7.14 2.70 10.54
C ARG A 13 8.27 2.01 9.77
N ARG A 14 8.48 0.72 10.05
CA ARG A 14 9.45 -0.12 9.35
C ARG A 14 9.18 -0.13 7.84
N GLN A 15 10.19 0.21 7.05
CA GLN A 15 10.13 0.03 5.59
C GLN A 15 10.18 -1.46 5.24
N LEU A 16 9.29 -1.90 4.35
CA LEU A 16 9.31 -3.28 3.86
C LEU A 16 10.19 -3.38 2.63
N SER A 17 10.90 -4.49 2.53
CA SER A 17 11.53 -4.92 1.29
C SER A 17 10.48 -5.35 0.26
N THR A 18 10.88 -5.41 -1.02
CA THR A 18 10.01 -5.89 -2.10
C THR A 18 9.53 -7.33 -1.84
N ALA A 19 10.40 -8.19 -1.34
CA ALA A 19 10.07 -9.58 -1.02
C ALA A 19 8.98 -9.67 0.06
N GLU A 20 9.06 -8.84 1.11
CA GLU A 20 8.03 -8.81 2.16
C GLU A 20 6.68 -8.31 1.63
N TYR A 21 6.68 -7.33 0.72
CA TYR A 21 5.45 -6.92 0.03
C TYR A 21 4.85 -8.07 -0.77
N ILE A 22 5.65 -8.78 -1.57
CA ILE A 22 5.18 -9.90 -2.40
C ILE A 22 4.57 -10.99 -1.51
N GLN A 23 5.30 -11.42 -0.48
CA GLN A 23 4.83 -12.48 0.42
C GLN A 23 3.55 -12.08 1.15
N GLY A 24 3.48 -10.87 1.71
CA GLY A 24 2.29 -10.41 2.41
C GLY A 24 1.07 -10.29 1.49
N VAL A 25 1.25 -9.79 0.26
CA VAL A 25 0.16 -9.70 -0.73
C VAL A 25 -0.33 -11.11 -1.13
N LEU A 26 0.58 -12.04 -1.43
CA LEU A 26 0.20 -13.41 -1.81
C LEU A 26 -0.44 -14.20 -0.66
N ALA A 27 -0.06 -13.90 0.58
CA ALA A 27 -0.67 -14.48 1.79
C ALA A 27 -2.03 -13.84 2.14
N GLY A 28 -2.47 -12.80 1.43
CA GLY A 28 -3.72 -12.10 1.72
C GLY A 28 -3.67 -11.19 2.95
N ASP A 29 -2.47 -10.77 3.39
CA ASP A 29 -2.34 -9.80 4.48
C ASP A 29 -2.84 -8.42 4.04
N ARG A 30 -4.00 -8.03 4.57
CA ARG A 30 -4.65 -6.75 4.29
C ARG A 30 -3.79 -5.54 4.62
N ALA A 31 -2.97 -5.60 5.68
CA ALA A 31 -2.12 -4.48 6.06
C ALA A 31 -0.98 -4.29 5.06
N THR A 32 -0.34 -5.38 4.64
CA THR A 32 0.70 -5.34 3.60
C THR A 32 0.12 -4.93 2.25
N LEU A 33 -1.07 -5.42 1.89
CA LEU A 33 -1.77 -5.01 0.67
C LEU A 33 -2.05 -3.50 0.64
N ALA A 34 -2.59 -2.92 1.72
CA ALA A 34 -2.84 -1.48 1.79
C ALA A 34 -1.55 -0.67 1.58
N ARG A 35 -0.44 -1.11 2.17
CA ARG A 35 0.86 -0.45 1.99
C ARG A 35 1.43 -0.61 0.59
N ALA A 36 1.23 -1.78 -0.04
CA ALA A 36 1.61 -2.01 -1.42
C ALA A 36 0.84 -1.07 -2.37
N ILE A 37 -0.46 -0.87 -2.14
CA ILE A 37 -1.27 0.09 -2.89
C ILE A 37 -0.68 1.50 -2.74
N THR A 38 -0.42 1.95 -1.50
CA THR A 38 0.20 3.26 -1.25
C THR A 38 1.58 3.40 -1.92
N LEU A 39 2.40 2.34 -1.93
CA LEU A 39 3.69 2.34 -2.61
C LEU A 39 3.53 2.55 -4.12
N VAL A 40 2.55 1.87 -4.73
CA VAL A 40 2.26 1.95 -6.17
C VAL A 40 1.64 3.30 -6.56
N GLU A 41 0.80 3.89 -5.69
CA GLU A 41 0.17 5.20 -5.92
C GLU A 41 1.09 6.39 -5.63
N SER A 42 2.25 6.15 -5.01
CA SER A 42 3.17 7.21 -4.61
C SER A 42 3.86 7.88 -5.81
N ASN A 43 3.84 9.21 -5.82
CA ASN A 43 4.60 10.04 -6.78
C ASN A 43 6.08 10.29 -6.39
N ALA A 44 6.55 9.79 -5.24
CA ALA A 44 7.93 9.99 -4.82
C ALA A 44 8.92 9.18 -5.70
N PRO A 45 9.96 9.80 -6.31
CA PRO A 45 10.88 9.14 -7.24
C PRO A 45 11.53 7.84 -6.72
N HIS A 46 11.83 7.79 -5.42
CA HIS A 46 12.48 6.63 -4.80
C HIS A 46 11.56 5.41 -4.65
N HIS A 47 10.24 5.57 -4.78
CA HIS A 47 9.30 4.45 -4.73
C HIS A 47 9.12 3.75 -6.07
N PHE A 48 9.40 4.41 -7.20
CA PHE A 48 9.11 3.89 -8.54
C PHE A 48 9.76 2.54 -8.82
N THR A 49 11.07 2.43 -8.56
CA THR A 49 11.81 1.18 -8.81
C THR A 49 11.23 0.01 -8.01
N GLN A 50 10.92 0.25 -6.74
CA GLN A 50 10.36 -0.78 -5.86
C GLN A 50 8.94 -1.18 -6.29
N ALA A 51 8.09 -0.21 -6.64
CA ALA A 51 6.73 -0.44 -7.12
C ALA A 51 6.70 -1.23 -8.43
N GLN A 52 7.58 -0.89 -9.38
CA GLN A 52 7.69 -1.60 -10.65
C GLN A 52 8.11 -3.05 -10.47
N GLU A 53 9.10 -3.31 -9.61
CA GLU A 53 9.52 -4.68 -9.30
C GLU A 53 8.40 -5.48 -8.62
N LEU A 54 7.72 -4.88 -7.65
CA LEU A 54 6.57 -5.49 -6.99
C LEU A 54 5.47 -5.89 -7.99
N LEU A 55 5.10 -4.98 -8.90
CA LEU A 55 4.08 -5.25 -9.91
C LEU A 55 4.51 -6.38 -10.85
N LYS A 56 5.76 -6.36 -11.37
CA LYS A 56 6.29 -7.41 -12.25
C LYS A 56 6.18 -8.80 -11.63
N GLN A 57 6.53 -8.93 -10.36
CA GLN A 57 6.51 -10.20 -9.64
C GLN A 57 5.07 -10.66 -9.33
N LEU A 58 4.14 -9.73 -9.14
CA LEU A 58 2.73 -10.07 -8.83
C LEU A 58 1.90 -10.38 -10.09
N LEU A 59 2.27 -9.87 -11.27
CA LEU A 59 1.52 -10.05 -12.52
C LEU A 59 1.08 -11.50 -12.80
N PRO A 60 1.93 -12.54 -12.66
CA PRO A 60 1.55 -13.94 -12.90
C PRO A 60 0.41 -14.46 -12.00
N HIS A 61 0.14 -13.80 -10.87
CA HIS A 61 -0.88 -14.22 -9.90
C HIS A 61 -2.23 -13.52 -10.08
N THR A 62 -2.33 -12.58 -11.02
CA THR A 62 -3.51 -11.74 -11.27
C THR A 62 -4.49 -12.36 -12.30
N GLY A 63 -5.57 -11.65 -12.63
CA GLY A 63 -6.51 -12.03 -13.71
C GLY A 63 -7.61 -13.03 -13.32
N ARG A 64 -7.58 -13.59 -12.11
CA ARG A 64 -8.55 -14.58 -11.60
C ARG A 64 -9.74 -13.95 -10.84
N ALA A 65 -10.17 -12.77 -11.26
CA ALA A 65 -11.27 -12.03 -10.63
C ALA A 65 -12.15 -11.34 -11.67
N ILE A 66 -13.45 -11.27 -11.38
CA ILE A 66 -14.42 -10.50 -12.19
C ILE A 66 -14.27 -9.03 -11.81
N ARG A 67 -14.06 -8.15 -12.80
CA ARG A 67 -13.96 -6.70 -12.61
C ARG A 67 -15.28 -6.06 -13.00
N VAL A 68 -15.97 -5.44 -12.04
CA VAL A 68 -17.25 -4.74 -12.25
C VAL A 68 -17.04 -3.26 -11.99
N GLY A 69 -17.35 -2.42 -12.99
CA GLY A 69 -17.35 -0.96 -12.84
C GLY A 69 -18.74 -0.47 -12.42
N ILE A 70 -18.82 0.26 -11.31
CA ILE A 70 -20.06 0.87 -10.81
C ILE A 70 -19.93 2.39 -10.95
N THR A 71 -20.89 3.02 -11.60
CA THR A 71 -20.93 4.48 -11.82
C THR A 71 -22.34 5.02 -11.55
N GLY A 72 -22.43 6.33 -11.37
CA GLY A 72 -23.70 7.04 -11.18
C GLY A 72 -23.48 8.49 -10.75
N VAL A 73 -24.52 9.31 -10.90
CA VAL A 73 -24.50 10.73 -10.48
C VAL A 73 -24.40 10.87 -8.95
N PRO A 74 -23.97 12.04 -8.43
CA PRO A 74 -24.03 12.32 -6.99
C PRO A 74 -25.43 12.07 -6.42
N GLY A 75 -25.52 11.40 -5.26
CA GLY A 75 -26.81 11.05 -4.62
C GLY A 75 -27.48 9.75 -5.10
N ALA A 76 -26.89 9.01 -6.05
CA ALA A 76 -27.49 7.78 -6.59
C ALA A 76 -27.54 6.55 -5.65
N GLY A 77 -26.95 6.62 -4.45
CA GLY A 77 -27.01 5.54 -3.46
C GLY A 77 -26.08 4.34 -3.71
N LYS A 78 -25.09 4.51 -4.59
CA LYS A 78 -23.90 3.66 -4.70
C LYS A 78 -22.88 4.04 -3.61
#